data_AF-A7SQ42-F1
#
_entry.id   AF-A7SQ42-F1
#
_cell.length_a   1.000
_cell.length_b   1.000
_cell.length_c   1.000
_cell.angle_alpha   90.00
_cell.angle_beta   90.00
_cell.angle_gamma   90.00
#
_symmetry.space_group_name_H-M   'P 1'
#
loop_
_entity.id
_entity.type
_entity.pdbx_description
1 polymer ?
#
loop_
_entity_poly.entity_id
_entity_poly.type
_entity_poly.pdbx_seq_one_letter_code
_entity_poly.pdbx_strand_id
1 'polypeptide(L)'
;GLNRLVAIAMLILKEEEAFWCLVAIVEHIMPKDYFSRTLLAAQADQRVLRDLLMEKLPRLYTHFENVRVDLSLITFNWFLTVFIDSFPIQVSQVTPFTFF
;
A
#
# COMPACT_ATOMS: atom_id res chain seq x y z
N GLY A 1 -4.66 -4.63 5.91
CA GLY A 1 -4.65 -3.89 4.63
C GLY A 1 -5.97 -3.18 4.42
N LEU A 2 -7.01 -3.93 4.07
CA LEU A 2 -8.31 -3.40 3.65
C LEU A 2 -8.94 -2.38 4.61
N ASN A 3 -9.01 -2.65 5.93
CA ASN A 3 -9.58 -1.69 6.89
C ASN A 3 -8.87 -0.33 6.87
N ARG A 4 -7.56 -0.32 6.60
CA ARG A 4 -6.75 0.90 6.52
C ARG A 4 -7.02 1.65 5.21
N LEU A 5 -7.13 0.94 4.09
CA LEU A 5 -7.54 1.50 2.80
C LEU A 5 -8.90 2.20 2.93
N VAL A 6 -9.88 1.57 3.58
CA VAL A 6 -11.21 2.15 3.82
C VAL A 6 -11.12 3.38 4.71
N ALA A 7 -10.44 3.28 5.84
CA ALA A 7 -10.30 4.40 6.77
C ALA A 7 -9.72 5.64 6.09
N ILE A 8 -8.75 5.45 5.20
CA ILE A 8 -8.14 6.54 4.45
C ILE A 8 -9.05 7.05 3.33
N ALA A 9 -9.72 6.17 2.60
CA ALA A 9 -10.70 6.58 1.59
C ALA A 9 -11.82 7.45 2.20
N MET A 10 -12.29 7.11 3.41
CA MET A 10 -13.30 7.86 4.16
C MET A 10 -12.83 9.24 4.64
N LEU A 11 -11.53 9.54 4.64
CA LEU A 11 -11.04 10.89 4.95
C LEU A 11 -11.31 11.89 3.81
N ILE A 12 -11.57 11.39 2.60
CA ILE A 12 -11.67 12.21 1.38
C ILE A 12 -13.05 12.04 0.71
N LEU A 13 -13.62 10.85 0.79
CA LEU A 13 -14.83 10.44 0.08
C LEU A 13 -16.00 10.23 1.05
N LYS A 14 -17.24 10.31 0.55
CA LYS A 14 -18.41 9.85 1.30
C LYS A 14 -18.38 8.33 1.44
N GLU A 15 -19.12 7.80 2.42
CA GLU A 15 -19.11 6.36 2.76
C GLU A 15 -19.37 5.46 1.54
N GLU A 16 -20.39 5.75 0.74
CA GLU A 16 -20.73 4.98 -0.45
C GLU A 16 -19.62 5.02 -1.51
N GLU A 17 -19.03 6.20 -1.75
CA GLU A 17 -17.92 6.37 -2.69
C GLU A 17 -16.65 5.66 -2.21
N ALA A 18 -16.37 5.71 -0.89
CA ALA A 18 -15.26 5.00 -0.28
C ALA A 18 -15.41 3.48 -0.41
N PHE A 19 -16.64 2.96 -0.27
CA PHE A 19 -16.94 1.56 -0.49
C PHE A 19 -16.66 1.14 -1.94
N TRP A 20 -17.22 1.86 -2.91
CA TRP A 20 -17.01 1.54 -4.33
C TRP A 20 -15.55 1.71 -4.75
N CYS A 21 -14.84 2.68 -4.18
CA CYS A 21 -13.40 2.86 -4.39
C CYS A 21 -12.61 1.64 -3.89
N LEU A 22 -12.92 1.13 -2.69
CA LEU A 22 -12.29 -0.08 -2.18
C LEU A 22 -12.56 -1.29 -3.07
N VAL A 23 -13.81 -1.48 -3.50
CA VAL A 23 -14.20 -2.58 -4.40
C VAL A 23 -13.41 -2.48 -5.71
N ALA A 24 -13.31 -1.29 -6.30
CA ALA A 24 -12.53 -1.10 -7.52
C ALA A 24 -11.03 -1.43 -7.33
N ILE A 25 -10.44 -1.02 -6.19
CA ILE A 25 -9.04 -1.37 -5.89
C ILE A 25 -8.88 -2.89 -5.78
N VAL A 26 -9.74 -3.56 -5.03
CA VAL A 26 -9.62 -4.99 -4.73
C VAL A 26 -9.93 -5.86 -5.96
N GLU A 27 -10.94 -5.51 -6.75
CA GLU A 27 -11.45 -6.35 -7.84
C GLU A 27 -10.90 -5.99 -9.22
N HIS A 28 -10.45 -4.74 -9.43
CA HIS A 28 -10.03 -4.28 -10.75
C HIS A 28 -8.55 -3.85 -10.83
N ILE A 29 -7.98 -3.35 -9.74
CA ILE A 29 -6.56 -2.92 -9.72
C ILE A 29 -5.66 -4.05 -9.28
N MET A 30 -6.01 -4.72 -8.17
CA MET A 30 -5.20 -5.79 -7.62
C MET A 30 -5.42 -7.11 -8.38
N PRO A 31 -4.40 -7.99 -8.45
CA PRO A 31 -4.57 -9.33 -9.01
C PRO A 31 -5.70 -10.11 -8.32
N LYS A 32 -6.29 -11.06 -9.05
CA LYS A 32 -7.26 -11.99 -8.45
C LYS A 32 -6.64 -12.72 -7.26
N ASP A 33 -7.43 -12.90 -6.21
CA ASP A 33 -7.03 -13.59 -4.98
C ASP A 33 -5.86 -12.93 -4.22
N TYR A 34 -5.56 -11.66 -4.49
CA TYR A 34 -4.47 -10.95 -3.81
C TYR A 34 -4.68 -10.88 -2.29
N PHE A 35 -5.91 -10.63 -1.86
CA PHE A 35 -6.32 -10.61 -0.45
C PHE A 35 -6.92 -11.95 0.03
N SER A 36 -6.61 -13.05 -0.65
CA SER A 36 -7.01 -14.39 -0.22
C SER A 36 -6.38 -14.77 1.13
N ARG A 37 -6.89 -15.82 1.79
CA ARG A 37 -6.37 -16.26 3.12
C ARG A 37 -4.89 -16.62 3.09
N THR A 38 -4.38 -17.08 1.96
CA THR A 38 -2.98 -17.50 1.80
C THR A 38 -2.07 -16.35 1.37
N LEU A 39 -2.64 -15.25 0.86
CA LEU A 39 -1.90 -14.05 0.42
C LEU A 39 -0.75 -14.38 -0.54
N LEU A 40 -0.91 -15.42 -1.39
CA LEU A 40 0.15 -15.92 -2.25
C LEU A 40 0.69 -14.85 -3.22
N ALA A 41 -0.19 -14.02 -3.78
CA ALA A 41 0.22 -12.94 -4.66
C ALA A 41 1.05 -11.89 -3.90
N ALA A 42 0.63 -11.51 -2.69
CA ALA A 42 1.41 -10.60 -1.86
C ALA A 42 2.78 -11.19 -1.46
N GLN A 43 2.85 -12.50 -1.18
CA GLN A 43 4.12 -13.19 -0.94
C GLN A 43 5.02 -13.24 -2.19
N ALA A 44 4.44 -13.34 -3.39
CA ALA A 44 5.18 -13.25 -4.64
C ALA A 44 5.80 -11.85 -4.81
N ASP A 45 5.03 -10.78 -4.57
CA ASP A 45 5.53 -9.40 -4.65
C ASP A 45 6.66 -9.13 -3.64
N GLN A 46 6.55 -9.68 -2.43
CA GLN A 46 7.63 -9.67 -1.44
C GLN A 46 8.93 -10.29 -1.95
N ARG A 47 8.83 -11.43 -2.63
CA ARG A 47 9.98 -12.13 -3.21
C ARG A 47 10.59 -11.33 -4.34
N VAL A 48 9.77 -10.80 -5.25
CA VAL A 48 10.22 -9.96 -6.35
C VAL A 48 10.92 -8.70 -5.84
N LEU A 49 10.37 -8.03 -4.82
CA LEU A 49 10.99 -6.85 -4.22
C LEU A 49 12.37 -7.17 -3.61
N ARG A 50 12.50 -8.30 -2.92
CA ARG A 50 13.78 -8.73 -2.35
C ARG A 50 14.81 -8.97 -3.46
N ASP A 51 14.42 -9.68 -4.51
CA ASP A 51 15.32 -9.99 -5.63
C ASP A 51 15.75 -8.70 -6.35
N LEU A 52 14.83 -7.74 -6.54
CA LEU A 52 15.13 -6.40 -7.05
C LEU A 52 16.09 -5.61 -6.14
N LEU A 53 15.91 -5.70 -4.82
CA LEU A 53 16.77 -4.99 -3.87
C LEU A 53 18.20 -5.56 -3.90
N MET A 54 18.34 -6.89 -4.00
CA MET A 54 19.63 -7.55 -4.17
C MET A 54 20.31 -7.13 -5.48
N GLU A 55 19.56 -7.07 -6.58
CA GLU A 55 20.11 -6.76 -7.90
C GLU A 55 20.47 -5.27 -8.05
N LYS A 56 19.56 -4.37 -7.64
CA LYS A 56 19.69 -2.93 -7.90
C LYS A 56 20.39 -2.17 -6.77
N LEU A 57 20.24 -2.61 -5.52
CA LEU A 57 20.76 -1.93 -4.33
C LEU A 57 21.48 -2.91 -3.38
N PRO A 58 22.49 -3.68 -3.85
CA PRO A 58 23.13 -4.74 -3.07
C PRO A 58 23.75 -4.23 -1.77
N ARG A 59 24.31 -3.02 -1.77
CA ARG A 59 24.88 -2.39 -0.55
C ARG A 59 23.83 -2.19 0.54
N LEU A 60 22.63 -1.77 0.16
CA LEU A 60 21.52 -1.55 1.08
C LEU A 60 20.96 -2.89 1.59
N TYR A 61 20.81 -3.86 0.69
CA TYR A 61 20.40 -5.21 1.05
C TYR A 61 21.35 -5.82 2.11
N THR A 62 22.66 -5.80 1.87
CA THR A 62 23.65 -6.29 2.84
C THR A 62 23.61 -5.52 4.16
N HIS A 63 23.36 -4.22 4.14
CA HIS A 63 23.22 -3.44 5.36
C HIS A 63 22.03 -3.91 6.20
N PHE A 64 20.86 -4.15 5.58
CA PHE A 64 19.70 -4.66 6.29
C PHE A 64 19.93 -6.06 6.87
N GLU A 65 20.59 -6.95 6.13
CA GLU A 65 21.00 -8.28 6.62
C GLU A 65 21.93 -8.17 7.85
N ASN A 66 22.91 -7.27 7.81
CA ASN A 66 23.85 -7.06 8.92
C ASN A 66 23.15 -6.57 10.20
N VAL A 67 22.09 -5.75 10.05
CA VAL A 67 21.31 -5.21 11.17
C VAL A 67 20.14 -6.14 11.55
N ARG A 68 19.98 -7.29 10.86
CA ARG A 68 18.89 -8.27 11.05
C ARG A 68 17.50 -7.66 10.91
N VAL A 69 17.35 -6.74 9.96
CA VAL A 69 16.06 -6.11 9.65
C VAL A 69 15.35 -6.93 8.59
N ASP A 70 14.22 -7.54 8.96
CA ASP A 70 13.34 -8.18 7.99
C ASP A 70 12.46 -7.12 7.30
N LEU A 71 12.91 -6.72 6.12
CA LEU A 71 12.17 -5.82 5.22
C LEU A 71 10.80 -6.37 4.83
N SER A 72 10.60 -7.68 4.91
CA SER A 72 9.36 -8.29 4.46
C SER A 72 8.20 -7.82 5.31
N LEU A 73 8.40 -7.68 6.63
CA LEU A 73 7.38 -7.19 7.56
C LEU A 73 6.92 -5.77 7.26
N ILE A 74 7.86 -4.90 6.89
CA ILE A 74 7.58 -3.49 6.58
C ILE A 74 6.87 -3.39 5.22
N THR A 75 7.47 -4.00 4.21
CA THR A 75 7.01 -3.88 2.82
C THR A 75 5.69 -4.62 2.61
N PHE A 76 5.43 -5.71 3.35
CA PHE A 76 4.16 -6.43 3.28
C PHE A 76 2.98 -5.56 3.68
N ASN A 77 3.16 -4.71 4.69
CA ASN A 77 2.14 -3.73 5.05
C ASN A 77 1.88 -2.75 3.90
N TRP A 78 2.94 -2.22 3.28
CA TRP A 78 2.83 -1.29 2.14
C TRP A 78 2.07 -1.89 0.97
N PHE A 79 2.35 -3.14 0.60
CA PHE A 79 1.62 -3.81 -0.48
C PHE A 79 0.15 -4.06 -0.13
N LEU A 80 -0.15 -4.44 1.12
CA LEU A 80 -1.53 -4.66 1.56
C LEU A 80 -2.34 -3.37 1.73
N THR A 81 -1.67 -2.22 1.87
CA THR A 81 -2.30 -0.91 1.91
C THR A 81 -2.12 -0.14 0.60
N VAL A 82 -1.66 -0.80 -0.46
CA VAL A 82 -1.43 -0.20 -1.79
C VAL A 82 -0.65 1.13 -1.69
N PHE A 83 0.33 1.16 -0.79
CA PHE A 83 1.18 2.31 -0.47
C PHE A 83 0.45 3.57 -0.02
N ILE A 84 -0.85 3.51 0.29
CA ILE A 84 -1.64 4.69 0.67
C ILE A 84 -1.11 5.34 1.96
N ASP A 85 -0.58 4.56 2.92
CA ASP A 85 0.08 5.12 4.11
C ASP A 85 1.46 5.74 3.83
N SER A 86 2.09 5.39 2.70
CA SER A 86 3.44 5.86 2.33
C SER A 86 3.41 7.22 1.63
N PHE A 87 2.25 7.64 1.11
CA PHE A 87 2.06 8.94 0.48
C PHE A 87 1.22 9.83 1.39
N PRO A 88 1.72 10.97 1.88
CA PRO A 88 0.87 11.93 2.56
C PRO A 88 -0.19 12.38 1.56
N ILE A 89 -1.45 12.05 1.86
CA ILE A 89 -2.57 12.60 1.12
C ILE A 89 -2.49 14.10 1.36
N GLN A 90 -2.07 14.82 0.32
CA GLN A 90 -2.35 16.24 0.21
C GLN A 90 -3.86 16.32 0.11
N VAL A 91 -4.53 16.32 1.27
CA VAL A 91 -5.89 16.79 1.38
C VAL A 91 -5.75 18.22 0.91
N SER A 92 -6.16 18.49 -0.32
CA SER A 92 -6.33 19.85 -0.79
C SER A 92 -7.19 20.49 0.27
N GLN A 93 -6.56 21.34 1.09
CA GLN A 93 -7.32 22.23 1.93
C GLN A 93 -8.16 23.01 0.94
N VAL A 94 -9.44 22.67 0.88
CA VAL A 94 -10.44 23.54 0.31
C VAL A 94 -10.36 24.77 1.20
N THR A 95 -9.49 25.71 0.81
CA THR A 95 -9.47 27.05 1.37
C THR A 95 -10.90 27.56 1.24
N PRO A 96 -11.59 27.88 2.34
CA PRO A 96 -12.97 28.36 2.30
C PRO A 96 -13.04 29.83 1.83
N PHE A 97 -12.29 30.19 0.78
CA PHE A 97 -12.10 31.56 0.32
C PHE A 97 -12.18 31.65 -1.21
N THR A 98 -13.36 31.42 -1.78
CA THR A 98 -13.70 31.95 -3.12
C THR A 98 -15.22 32.11 -3.33
N PHE A 99 -15.92 32.61 -2.30
CA PHE A 99 -17.18 33.34 -2.50
C PHE A 99 -17.05 34.70 -1.81
N PHE A 100 -16.35 35.62 -2.48
CA PHE A 100 -16.59 37.06 -2.37
C PHE A 100 -17.25 37.50 -3.66
#